data_AF-A0A7Y0LEZ8-F1
#
_entry.id   AF-A0A7Y0LEZ8-F1
#
_cell.length_a   1.000
_cell.length_b   1.000
_cell.length_c   1.000
_cell.angle_alpha   90.00
_cell.angle_beta   90.00
_cell.angle_gamma   90.00
#
_symmetry.space_group_name_H-M   'P 1'
#
loop_
_entity.id
_entity.type
_entity.pdbx_description
1 polymer ?
#
loop_
_entity_poly.entity_id
_entity_poly.type
_entity_poly.pdbx_seq_one_letter_code
_entity_poly.pdbx_strand_id
1 'polypeptide(L)'
;MRARFSAYATGYAQYILKTYANEKQQELTLTDIEEGIDENTWIKLSIHHASELFHPATVEFSAFYIHKSGLFEMREISRFIKEDEQWRYLNGDIVKHEEISKIKRNDSCPCNSGKKFKKCCSN
;
A
#
# COMPACT_ATOMS: atom_id res chain seq x y z
N MET A 1 7.87 1.38 6.47
CA MET A 1 6.87 1.57 5.39
C MET A 1 7.25 0.96 4.04
N ARG A 2 8.39 1.32 3.40
CA ARG A 2 8.71 0.85 2.03
C ARG A 2 8.62 -0.67 1.82
N ALA A 3 9.15 -1.46 2.76
CA ALA A 3 9.06 -2.91 2.69
C ALA A 3 7.62 -3.45 2.76
N ARG A 4 6.74 -2.83 3.57
CA ARG A 4 5.30 -3.17 3.60
C ARG A 4 4.65 -2.90 2.26
N PHE A 5 4.91 -1.75 1.66
CA PHE A 5 4.41 -1.44 0.30
C PHE A 5 4.88 -2.47 -0.73
N SER A 6 6.16 -2.86 -0.70
CA SER A 6 6.66 -3.92 -1.60
C SER A 6 5.96 -5.26 -1.36
N ALA A 7 5.64 -5.61 -0.12
CA ALA A 7 4.87 -6.81 0.19
C ALA A 7 3.44 -6.75 -0.38
N TYR A 8 2.76 -5.59 -0.29
CA TYR A 8 1.46 -5.39 -0.94
C TYR A 8 1.57 -5.51 -2.46
N ALA A 9 2.61 -4.92 -3.07
CA ALA A 9 2.81 -4.97 -4.51
C ALA A 9 3.21 -6.36 -5.05
N THR A 10 3.67 -7.27 -4.17
CA THR A 10 4.16 -8.61 -4.56
C THR A 10 3.29 -9.76 -4.03
N GLY A 11 2.20 -9.48 -3.32
CA GLY A 11 1.36 -10.54 -2.75
C GLY A 11 1.92 -11.20 -1.49
N TYR A 12 2.92 -10.61 -0.82
CA TYR A 12 3.54 -11.26 0.34
C TYR A 12 2.78 -10.99 1.65
N ALA A 13 1.57 -11.56 1.75
CA ALA A 13 0.63 -11.36 2.86
C ALA A 13 1.23 -11.69 4.24
N GLN A 14 2.03 -12.75 4.34
CA GLN A 14 2.70 -13.13 5.60
C GLN A 14 3.60 -12.03 6.15
N TYR A 15 4.33 -11.31 5.29
CA TYR A 15 5.17 -10.19 5.73
C TYR A 15 4.32 -9.01 6.23
N ILE A 16 3.19 -8.75 5.58
CA ILE A 16 2.25 -7.70 5.99
C ILE A 16 1.71 -8.01 7.38
N LEU A 17 1.16 -9.22 7.59
CA LEU A 17 0.64 -9.64 8.89
C LEU A 17 1.72 -9.57 9.98
N LYS A 18 2.89 -10.16 9.74
CA LYS A 18 3.99 -10.16 10.70
C LYS A 18 4.47 -8.75 11.05
N THR A 19 4.31 -7.76 10.17
CA THR A 19 4.79 -6.40 10.47
C THR A 19 3.72 -5.48 11.07
N TYR A 20 2.52 -5.97 11.37
CA TYR A 20 1.56 -5.27 12.23
C TYR A 20 1.99 -5.32 13.70
N ALA A 21 1.53 -4.36 14.51
CA ALA A 21 1.67 -4.39 15.96
C ALA A 21 0.92 -5.60 16.53
N ASN A 22 1.40 -6.16 17.65
CA ASN A 22 0.85 -7.38 18.23
C ASN A 22 -0.65 -7.25 18.54
N GLU A 23 -1.11 -6.08 19.00
CA GLU A 23 -2.52 -5.78 19.23
C GLU A 23 -3.37 -5.94 17.95
N LYS A 24 -2.85 -5.46 16.81
CA LYS A 24 -3.57 -5.52 15.53
C LYS A 24 -3.46 -6.86 14.82
N GLN A 25 -2.42 -7.64 15.08
CA GLN A 25 -2.30 -8.99 14.50
C GLN A 25 -3.43 -9.92 14.94
N GLN A 26 -3.98 -9.75 16.14
CA GLN A 26 -5.06 -10.60 16.65
C GLN A 26 -6.41 -10.34 15.94
N GLU A 27 -6.57 -9.16 15.35
CA GLU A 27 -7.79 -8.74 14.64
C GLU A 27 -7.75 -9.09 13.15
N LEU A 28 -6.60 -9.50 12.61
CA LEU A 28 -6.37 -9.69 11.17
C LEU A 28 -6.12 -11.16 10.83
N THR A 29 -6.79 -11.67 9.80
CA THR A 29 -6.45 -12.96 9.22
C THR A 29 -5.59 -12.80 7.98
N LEU A 30 -4.84 -13.85 7.61
CA LEU A 30 -4.09 -13.86 6.35
C LEU A 30 -5.03 -13.70 5.15
N THR A 31 -6.21 -14.33 5.21
CA THR A 31 -7.22 -14.28 4.14
C THR A 31 -7.68 -12.85 3.86
N ASP A 32 -7.98 -12.07 4.90
CA ASP A 32 -8.41 -10.66 4.73
C ASP A 32 -7.33 -9.81 4.03
N ILE A 33 -6.06 -10.10 4.30
CA ILE A 33 -4.93 -9.40 3.69
C ILE A 33 -4.75 -9.83 2.23
N GLU A 34 -4.89 -11.12 1.94
CA GLU A 34 -4.76 -11.66 0.57
C GLU A 34 -5.85 -11.11 -0.36
N GLU A 35 -7.12 -11.09 0.09
CA GLU A 35 -8.24 -10.53 -0.68
C GLU A 35 -7.99 -9.05 -1.04
N GLY A 36 -7.52 -8.25 -0.08
CA GLY A 36 -7.22 -6.83 -0.32
C GLY A 36 -6.05 -6.57 -1.28
N ILE A 37 -5.11 -7.52 -1.41
CA ILE A 37 -3.99 -7.42 -2.36
C ILE A 37 -4.47 -7.72 -3.78
N ASP A 38 -5.27 -8.78 -3.96
CA ASP A 38 -5.67 -9.24 -5.30
C ASP A 38 -6.56 -8.23 -6.03
N GLU A 39 -7.33 -7.42 -5.31
CA GLU A 39 -8.18 -6.38 -5.90
C GLU A 39 -7.43 -5.14 -6.42
N ASN A 40 -6.18 -4.92 -5.98
CA ASN A 40 -5.47 -3.66 -6.16
C ASN A 40 -4.06 -3.88 -6.72
N THR A 41 -3.81 -3.38 -7.93
CA THR A 41 -2.44 -3.38 -8.47
C THR A 41 -1.68 -2.15 -7.96
N TRP A 42 -0.86 -2.32 -6.93
CA TRP A 42 0.01 -1.26 -6.39
C TRP A 42 1.18 -0.96 -7.33
N ILE A 43 1.32 0.30 -7.76
CA ILE A 43 2.28 0.67 -8.81
C ILE A 43 3.36 1.66 -8.37
N LYS A 44 3.10 2.48 -7.35
CA LYS A 44 4.06 3.49 -6.89
C LYS A 44 3.83 3.88 -5.43
N LEU A 45 4.93 4.14 -4.74
CA LEU A 45 4.96 4.74 -3.42
C LEU A 45 5.74 6.06 -3.49
N SER A 46 5.19 7.12 -2.90
CA SER A 46 5.85 8.40 -2.72
C SER A 46 5.86 8.75 -1.23
N ILE A 47 7.03 8.81 -0.60
CA ILE A 47 7.16 9.26 0.79
C ILE A 47 7.21 10.79 0.79
N HIS A 48 6.34 11.43 1.56
CA HIS A 48 6.29 12.89 1.71
C HIS A 48 7.05 13.34 2.95
N HIS A 49 6.85 12.64 4.06
CA HIS A 49 7.48 12.95 5.33
C HIS A 49 7.73 11.69 6.14
N ALA A 50 8.78 11.68 6.96
CA ALA A 50 9.02 10.68 7.98
C ALA A 50 9.53 11.39 9.22
N SER A 51 8.93 11.12 10.38
CA SER A 51 9.37 11.71 11.64
C SER A 51 10.71 11.14 12.06
N GLU A 52 11.33 11.81 13.04
CA GLU A 52 12.39 11.19 13.84
C GLU A 52 11.86 9.95 14.58
N LEU A 53 12.78 9.09 15.03
CA LEU A 53 12.48 7.77 15.62
C LEU A 53 11.98 7.87 17.08
N PHE A 54 11.07 8.82 17.35
CA PHE A 54 10.34 8.91 18.60
C PHE A 54 9.06 8.07 18.54
N HIS A 55 8.56 7.62 19.68
CA HIS A 55 7.41 6.71 19.73
C HIS A 55 6.10 7.47 19.99
N PRO A 56 5.07 7.30 19.15
CA PRO A 56 5.07 6.58 17.86
C PRO A 56 5.75 7.38 16.74
N ALA A 57 6.48 6.68 15.86
CA ALA A 57 7.13 7.28 14.70
C ALA A 57 6.13 7.34 13.55
N THR A 58 6.14 8.39 12.73
CA THR A 58 5.16 8.59 11.68
C THR A 58 5.80 8.61 10.29
N VAL A 59 5.05 8.14 9.30
CA VAL A 59 5.42 8.23 7.89
C VAL A 59 4.20 8.67 7.09
N GLU A 60 4.32 9.81 6.43
CA GLU A 60 3.33 10.30 5.48
C GLU A 60 3.74 9.91 4.07
N PHE A 61 2.82 9.31 3.32
CA PHE A 61 3.08 8.88 1.95
C PHE A 61 1.82 8.91 1.09
N SER A 62 2.00 8.92 -0.24
CA SER A 62 0.98 8.54 -1.22
C SER A 62 1.31 7.19 -1.83
N ALA A 63 0.36 6.26 -1.76
CA ALA A 63 0.40 5.01 -2.48
C ALA A 63 -0.55 5.09 -3.69
N PHE A 64 -0.03 4.73 -4.86
CA PHE A 64 -0.79 4.73 -6.10
C PHE A 64 -1.06 3.30 -6.53
N TYR A 65 -2.31 3.05 -6.90
CA TYR A 65 -2.74 1.73 -7.33
C TYR A 65 -3.80 1.82 -8.41
N ILE A 66 -3.92 0.74 -9.17
CA ILE A 66 -4.95 0.57 -10.20
C ILE A 66 -6.03 -0.33 -9.61
N HIS A 67 -7.27 0.13 -9.68
CA HIS A 67 -8.45 -0.67 -9.38
C HIS A 67 -9.41 -0.58 -10.56
N LYS A 68 -9.70 -1.73 -11.18
CA LYS A 68 -10.42 -1.81 -12.47
C LYS A 68 -9.73 -0.90 -13.50
N SER A 69 -10.45 0.04 -14.11
CA SER A 69 -9.89 1.02 -15.05
C SER A 69 -9.56 2.39 -14.43
N GLY A 70 -9.52 2.49 -13.10
CA GLY A 70 -9.22 3.73 -12.38
C GLY A 70 -7.81 3.71 -11.79
N LEU A 71 -7.10 4.83 -11.90
CA LEU A 71 -5.87 5.09 -11.17
C LEU A 71 -6.23 5.89 -9.91
N PHE A 72 -5.86 5.36 -8.75
CA PHE A 72 -6.18 5.94 -7.45
C PHE A 72 -4.91 6.42 -6.74
N GLU A 73 -5.07 7.48 -5.95
CA GLU A 73 -4.10 7.91 -4.95
C GLU A 73 -4.70 7.73 -3.56
N MET A 74 -3.98 7.05 -2.69
CA MET A 74 -4.25 6.99 -1.26
C MET A 74 -3.09 7.66 -0.50
N ARG A 75 -3.37 8.80 0.14
CA ARG A 75 -2.43 9.49 1.02
C ARG A 75 -2.75 9.13 2.47
N GLU A 76 -1.76 8.65 3.17
CA GLU A 76 -1.89 8.16 4.54
C GLU A 76 -0.75 8.69 5.42
N ILE A 77 -1.05 8.93 6.69
CA ILE A 77 -0.08 9.12 7.76
C ILE A 77 -0.11 7.87 8.64
N SER A 78 0.86 6.98 8.46
CA SER A 78 0.98 5.77 9.29
C SER A 78 1.82 6.03 10.53
N ARG A 79 1.47 5.34 11.62
CA ARG A 79 2.20 5.30 12.88
C ARG A 79 2.86 3.94 13.08
N PHE A 80 4.09 3.97 13.57
CA PHE A 80 4.91 2.81 13.86
C PHE A 80 5.39 2.83 15.30
N ILE A 81 5.44 1.66 15.92
CA ILE A 81 6.03 1.43 17.24
C ILE A 81 7.14 0.40 17.13
N LYS A 82 8.09 0.41 18.06
CA LYS A 82 9.13 -0.62 18.15
C LYS A 82 8.71 -1.67 19.17
N GLU A 83 8.50 -2.90 18.71
CA GLU A 83 8.21 -4.08 19.54
C GLU A 83 9.25 -5.15 19.22
N ASP A 84 9.84 -5.76 20.25
CA ASP A 84 10.90 -6.78 20.10
C ASP A 84 12.04 -6.32 19.17
N GLU A 85 12.49 -5.07 19.35
CA GLU A 85 13.50 -4.41 18.53
C GLU A 85 13.14 -4.24 17.04
N GLN A 86 11.89 -4.49 16.65
CA GLN A 86 11.39 -4.38 15.28
C GLN A 86 10.31 -3.32 15.16
N TRP A 87 10.34 -2.54 14.07
CA TRP A 87 9.29 -1.57 13.76
C TRP A 87 8.03 -2.29 13.27
N ARG A 88 6.91 -2.06 13.95
CA ARG A 88 5.59 -2.60 13.64
C ARG A 88 4.62 -1.48 13.31
N TYR A 89 3.75 -1.72 12.33
CA TYR A 89 2.67 -0.81 11.96
C TYR A 89 1.57 -0.86 13.01
N LEU A 90 1.26 0.29 13.62
CA LEU A 90 0.23 0.40 14.64
C LEU A 90 -1.12 0.72 14.00
N ASN A 91 -1.22 1.87 13.36
CA ASN A 91 -2.40 2.35 12.64
C ASN A 91 -2.00 3.45 11.66
N GLY A 92 -2.96 3.99 10.93
CA GLY A 92 -2.73 5.11 10.05
C GLY A 92 -4.03 5.84 9.71
N ASP A 93 -3.89 7.12 9.40
CA ASP A 93 -5.00 7.99 9.03
C ASP A 93 -4.95 8.25 7.53
N ILE A 94 -6.03 7.89 6.84
CA ILE A 94 -6.20 8.21 5.42
C ILE A 94 -6.58 9.69 5.32
N VAL A 95 -5.65 10.50 4.82
CA VAL A 95 -5.82 11.95 4.63
C VAL A 95 -6.49 12.24 3.28
N LYS A 96 -6.24 11.39 2.29
CA LYS A 96 -6.77 11.54 0.94
C LYS A 96 -6.97 10.18 0.31
N HIS A 97 -8.11 9.98 -0.33
CA HIS A 97 -8.37 8.77 -1.12
C HIS A 97 -9.30 9.11 -2.27
N GLU A 98 -8.75 9.17 -3.48
CA GLU A 98 -9.52 9.56 -4.67
C GLU A 98 -9.02 8.90 -5.95
N GLU A 99 -9.92 8.81 -6.93
CA GLU A 99 -9.59 8.45 -8.30
C GLU A 99 -8.94 9.67 -8.98
N ILE A 100 -7.65 9.58 -9.30
CA ILE A 100 -6.91 10.69 -9.92
C ILE A 100 -7.00 10.68 -11.45
N SER A 101 -7.27 9.52 -12.08
CA SER A 101 -7.58 9.46 -13.51
C SER A 101 -8.23 8.14 -13.93
N LYS A 102 -8.98 8.19 -15.05
CA LYS A 102 -9.47 7.01 -15.76
C LYS A 102 -8.47 6.55 -16.81
N ILE A 103 -8.15 5.27 -16.81
CA ILE A 103 -7.23 4.65 -17.75
C ILE A 103 -8.03 4.09 -18.93
N LYS A 104 -7.79 4.56 -20.16
CA LYS A 104 -8.44 4.00 -21.34
C LYS A 104 -7.69 2.76 -21.82
N ARG A 105 -8.42 1.84 -22.46
CA ARG A 105 -7.89 0.55 -22.96
C ARG A 105 -6.59 0.66 -23.78
N ASN A 106 -6.43 1.72 -24.56
CA ASN A 106 -5.28 1.90 -25.45
C ASN A 106 -4.17 2.78 -24.87
N ASP A 107 -4.36 3.38 -23.70
CA ASP A 107 -3.35 4.22 -23.04
C ASP A 107 -2.16 3.36 -22.56
N SER A 108 -1.02 4.00 -22.36
CA SER A 108 0.14 3.35 -21.72
C SER A 108 -0.23 2.94 -20.30
N CYS A 109 0.11 1.70 -19.91
CA CYS A 109 -0.24 1.19 -18.60
C CYS A 109 0.55 1.92 -17.49
N PRO A 110 -0.12 2.45 -16.44
CA PRO A 110 0.55 3.19 -15.37
C PRO A 110 1.54 2.37 -14.53
N CYS A 111 1.54 1.03 -14.63
CA CYS A 111 2.50 0.17 -13.93
C CYS A 111 3.92 0.19 -14.53
N ASN A 112 4.18 1.05 -15.53
CA ASN A 112 5.47 1.18 -16.22
C ASN A 112 5.97 -0.08 -16.93
N SER A 113 5.08 -1.03 -17.26
CA SER A 113 5.44 -2.23 -18.03
C SER A 113 5.79 -1.97 -19.50
N GLY A 114 5.59 -0.74 -19.99
CA GLY A 114 5.72 -0.38 -21.41
C GLY A 114 4.59 -0.91 -22.31
N LYS A 115 3.61 -1.63 -21.75
CA LYS A 115 2.47 -2.18 -22.50
C LYS A 115 1.26 -1.24 -22.49
N LYS A 116 0.37 -1.37 -23.47
CA LYS A 116 -0.97 -0.74 -23.42
C LYS A 116 -1.79 -1.34 -22.27
N PHE A 117 -2.67 -0.55 -21.65
CA PHE A 117 -3.46 -0.97 -20.50
C PHE A 117 -4.22 -2.28 -20.74
N LYS A 118 -4.92 -2.42 -21.88
CA LYS A 118 -5.64 -3.66 -22.27
C LYS A 118 -4.78 -4.92 -22.38
N LYS A 119 -3.45 -4.78 -22.44
CA LYS A 119 -2.48 -5.90 -22.53
C LYS A 119 -1.67 -6.04 -21.24
N CYS A 120 -2.10 -5.37 -20.16
CA CYS A 120 -1.38 -5.31 -18.90
C CYS A 120 -2.38 -5.35 -17.73
N CYS A 121 -2.51 -4.29 -16.94
CA CYS A 121 -3.32 -4.25 -15.71
C CYS A 121 -4.84 -4.08 -15.93
N SER A 122 -5.35 -4.50 -17.09
CA SER A 122 -6.77 -4.41 -17.48
C SER A 122 -7.58 -5.65 -17.06
N ASN A 123 -7.01 -6.51 -16.20
CA ASN A 123 -7.69 -7.71 -15.72
C ASN A 123 -9.03 -7.39 -15.07
#